data_AF-A0A3E0UIN0-F1
#
_entry.id   AF-A0A3E0UIN0-F1
#
_cell.length_a   1.000
_cell.length_b   1.000
_cell.length_c   1.000
_cell.angle_alpha   90.00
_cell.angle_beta   90.00
_cell.angle_gamma   90.00
#
_symmetry.space_group_name_H-M   'P 1'
#
loop_
_entity.id
_entity.type
_entity.pdbx_description
1 polymer ?
#
loop_
_entity_poly.entity_id
_entity_poly.type
_entity_poly.pdbx_seq_one_letter_code
_entity_poly.pdbx_strand_id
1 'polypeptide(L)'
;MSIFKKIMTAIRGGATEVGEAIVDANGTRIFEQEIRDAEHHLTKAKRDLTNVMAQQMAASREVERLNREVTEHEGYAAQALEKGDESLALAVAEKIASLETELSSQQQALASFETNANRLKELVRKSERQIQEHKRQLSMVKTTESVQKATSAITDNFSSSNSKLLNAKDSLERIKAKQQQFDDKMKAAEALEAETGDGSLEAQLKAAGIGAADNNASSVLDRIKAKQNKS
;
A
#
# COMPACT_ATOMS: atom_id res chain seq x y z
N MET A 1 -4.41 -20.77 -21.97
CA MET A 1 -3.06 -20.29 -21.54
C MET A 1 -3.19 -19.72 -20.13
N SER A 2 -2.54 -20.35 -19.15
CA SER A 2 -2.68 -19.98 -17.73
C SER A 2 -2.14 -18.57 -17.44
N ILE A 3 -2.89 -17.79 -16.63
CA ILE A 3 -2.54 -16.44 -16.15
C ILE A 3 -1.16 -16.43 -15.47
N PHE A 4 -0.78 -17.55 -14.86
CA PHE A 4 0.54 -17.77 -14.26
C PHE A 4 1.70 -17.67 -15.26
N LYS A 5 1.50 -18.12 -16.52
CA LYS A 5 2.50 -17.93 -17.58
C LYS A 5 2.64 -16.45 -17.97
N LYS A 6 1.55 -15.68 -17.94
CA LYS A 6 1.59 -14.24 -18.28
C LYS A 6 2.34 -13.43 -17.21
N ILE A 7 2.13 -13.75 -15.93
CA ILE A 7 2.85 -13.13 -14.81
C ILE A 7 4.35 -13.45 -14.86
N MET A 8 4.72 -14.71 -15.12
CA MET A 8 6.12 -15.10 -15.25
C MET A 8 6.82 -14.52 -16.49
N THR A 9 6.10 -14.34 -17.61
CA THR A 9 6.66 -13.68 -18.80
C THR A 9 6.90 -12.19 -18.56
N ALA A 10 6.08 -11.52 -17.76
CA ALA A 10 6.28 -10.12 -17.38
C ALA A 10 7.53 -9.92 -16.49
N ILE A 11 7.85 -10.87 -15.61
CA ILE A 11 9.02 -10.78 -14.72
C ILE A 11 10.34 -11.11 -15.45
N ARG A 12 10.30 -11.99 -16.46
CA ARG A 12 11.52 -12.39 -17.21
C ARG A 12 11.87 -11.45 -18.36
N GLY A 13 10.95 -10.60 -18.80
CA GLY A 13 11.09 -9.67 -19.93
C GLY A 13 11.39 -8.24 -19.49
N GLY A 14 12.51 -8.01 -18.78
CA GLY A 14 12.94 -6.68 -18.32
C GLY A 14 13.48 -5.73 -19.41
N ALA A 15 12.98 -5.78 -20.65
CA ALA A 15 13.48 -4.92 -21.71
C ALA A 15 12.43 -4.71 -22.82
N THR A 16 11.49 -3.79 -22.59
CA THR A 16 11.06 -2.73 -23.52
C THR A 16 9.90 -2.00 -22.87
N GLU A 17 10.08 -0.69 -22.72
CA GLU A 17 9.11 0.27 -22.20
C GLU A 17 7.74 0.07 -22.88
N VAL A 18 6.63 0.31 -22.14
CA VAL A 18 5.20 0.28 -22.56
C VAL A 18 4.34 -0.93 -22.10
N GLY A 19 4.81 -1.76 -21.17
CA GLY A 19 3.99 -2.87 -20.59
C GLY A 19 3.44 -2.67 -19.18
N GLU A 20 3.56 -1.46 -18.59
CA GLU A 20 3.74 -1.31 -17.14
C GLU A 20 2.56 -0.71 -16.35
N ALA A 21 1.30 -0.93 -16.76
CA ALA A 21 0.18 -0.27 -16.06
C ALA A 21 -1.14 -1.06 -15.95
N ILE A 22 -1.16 -2.36 -16.18
CA ILE A 22 -2.36 -3.16 -15.87
C ILE A 22 -1.96 -4.45 -15.15
N VAL A 23 -1.39 -4.28 -13.96
CA VAL A 23 -1.78 -5.19 -12.87
C VAL A 23 -3.20 -4.78 -12.55
N ASP A 24 -4.15 -5.44 -13.23
CA ASP A 24 -5.58 -5.18 -13.05
C ASP A 24 -5.86 -5.30 -11.54
N ALA A 25 -6.38 -4.26 -10.89
CA ALA A 25 -6.69 -4.31 -9.46
C ALA A 25 -7.60 -5.51 -9.11
N ASN A 26 -8.33 -6.01 -10.11
CA ASN A 26 -9.07 -7.26 -10.06
C ASN A 26 -8.18 -8.50 -9.91
N GLY A 27 -7.03 -8.57 -10.56
CA GLY A 27 -6.08 -9.68 -10.47
C GLY A 27 -5.50 -9.86 -9.07
N THR A 28 -5.04 -8.78 -8.43
CA THR A 28 -4.53 -8.81 -7.05
C THR A 28 -5.61 -9.24 -6.05
N ARG A 29 -6.85 -8.73 -6.23
CA ARG A 29 -8.00 -9.13 -5.41
C ARG A 29 -8.42 -10.59 -5.61
N ILE A 30 -8.43 -11.07 -6.85
CA ILE A 30 -8.72 -12.48 -7.17
C ILE A 30 -7.66 -13.38 -6.54
N PHE A 31 -6.38 -13.05 -6.68
CA PHE A 31 -5.29 -13.84 -6.12
C PHE A 31 -5.34 -13.90 -4.58
N GLU A 32 -5.68 -12.78 -3.93
CA GLU A 32 -5.93 -12.76 -2.49
C GLU A 32 -7.11 -13.65 -2.07
N GLN A 33 -8.17 -13.70 -2.89
CA GLN A 33 -9.30 -14.59 -2.64
C GLN A 33 -8.89 -16.06 -2.81
N GLU A 34 -8.17 -16.40 -3.87
CA GLU A 34 -7.66 -17.76 -4.09
C GLU A 34 -6.75 -18.23 -2.94
N ILE A 35 -5.91 -17.34 -2.41
CA ILE A 35 -5.10 -17.65 -1.22
C ILE A 35 -5.99 -17.94 0.00
N ARG A 36 -7.02 -17.11 0.26
CA ARG A 36 -7.95 -17.34 1.37
C ARG A 36 -8.72 -18.64 1.23
N ASP A 37 -9.19 -18.96 0.03
CA ASP A 37 -9.90 -20.20 -0.26
C ASP A 37 -8.96 -21.41 -0.06
N ALA A 38 -7.71 -21.30 -0.53
CA ALA A 38 -6.68 -22.32 -0.30
C ALA A 38 -6.38 -22.53 1.19
N GLU A 39 -6.34 -21.47 2.00
CA GLU A 39 -6.19 -21.56 3.47
C GLU A 39 -7.36 -22.26 4.14
N HIS A 40 -8.58 -21.98 3.69
CA HIS A 40 -9.77 -22.65 4.18
C HIS A 40 -9.72 -24.16 3.85
N HIS A 41 -9.37 -24.51 2.61
CA HIS A 41 -9.19 -25.91 2.21
C HIS A 41 -8.06 -26.60 2.97
N LEU A 42 -6.94 -25.91 3.20
CA LEU A 42 -5.85 -26.42 4.02
C LEU A 42 -6.31 -26.71 5.45
N THR A 43 -7.10 -25.82 6.04
CA THR A 43 -7.66 -26.02 7.38
C THR A 43 -8.56 -27.26 7.43
N LYS A 44 -9.39 -27.47 6.41
CA LYS A 44 -10.19 -28.69 6.27
C LYS A 44 -9.30 -29.93 6.16
N ALA A 45 -8.29 -29.91 5.28
CA ALA A 45 -7.36 -31.01 5.10
C ALA A 45 -6.60 -31.38 6.39
N LYS A 46 -6.25 -30.39 7.22
CA LYS A 46 -5.66 -30.62 8.54
C LYS A 46 -6.61 -31.36 9.49
N ARG A 47 -7.89 -30.97 9.51
CA ARG A 47 -8.91 -31.67 10.32
C ARG A 47 -9.11 -33.11 9.84
N ASP A 48 -9.19 -33.30 8.53
CA ASP A 48 -9.32 -34.64 7.94
C ASP A 48 -8.11 -35.50 8.27
N LEU A 49 -6.89 -34.94 8.21
CA LEU A 49 -5.67 -35.62 8.67
C LEU A 49 -5.76 -36.01 10.15
N THR A 50 -6.21 -35.11 11.04
CA THR A 50 -6.40 -35.42 12.46
C THR A 50 -7.37 -36.58 12.67
N ASN A 51 -8.46 -36.63 11.90
CA ASN A 51 -9.43 -37.73 11.97
C ASN A 51 -8.80 -39.06 11.55
N VAL A 52 -8.04 -39.09 10.46
CA VAL A 52 -7.34 -40.30 10.00
C VAL A 52 -6.29 -40.75 11.01
N MET A 53 -5.55 -39.81 11.61
CA MET A 53 -4.59 -40.13 12.68
C MET A 53 -5.29 -40.70 13.92
N ALA A 54 -6.47 -40.20 14.28
CA ALA A 54 -7.25 -40.76 15.39
C ALA A 54 -7.70 -42.20 15.09
N GLN A 55 -8.13 -42.49 13.85
CA GLN A 55 -8.46 -43.84 13.41
C GLN A 55 -7.24 -44.76 13.41
N GLN A 56 -6.09 -44.28 12.95
CA GLN A 56 -4.80 -44.99 13.03
C GLN A 56 -4.47 -45.37 14.49
N MET A 57 -4.59 -44.43 15.43
CA MET A 57 -4.33 -44.69 16.85
C MET A 57 -5.34 -45.66 17.47
N ALA A 58 -6.60 -45.64 17.03
CA ALA A 58 -7.60 -46.61 17.47
C ALA A 58 -7.26 -48.02 16.95
N ALA A 59 -6.97 -48.17 15.65
CA ALA A 59 -6.58 -49.43 15.05
C ALA A 59 -5.29 -49.99 15.68
N SER A 60 -4.30 -49.14 15.96
CA SER A 60 -3.07 -49.56 16.64
C SER A 60 -3.32 -50.10 18.05
N ARG A 61 -4.17 -49.43 18.85
CA ARG A 61 -4.56 -49.94 20.18
C ARG A 61 -5.31 -51.26 20.10
N GLU A 62 -6.14 -51.42 19.08
CA GLU A 62 -6.89 -52.66 18.87
C GLU A 62 -5.98 -53.83 18.48
N VAL A 63 -5.01 -53.59 17.58
CA VAL A 63 -3.96 -54.55 17.25
C VAL A 63 -3.16 -54.94 18.50
N GLU A 64 -2.80 -53.98 19.36
CA GLU A 64 -2.12 -54.27 20.62
C GLU A 64 -2.98 -55.10 21.58
N ARG A 65 -4.29 -54.80 21.69
CA ARG A 65 -5.24 -55.58 22.51
C ARG A 65 -5.34 -57.02 22.02
N LEU A 66 -5.57 -57.21 20.72
CA LEU A 66 -5.69 -58.54 20.11
C LEU A 66 -4.41 -59.36 20.25
N ASN A 67 -3.23 -58.75 20.07
CA ASN A 67 -1.96 -59.44 20.31
C ASN A 67 -1.83 -59.95 21.75
N ARG A 68 -2.23 -59.13 22.74
CA ARG A 68 -2.20 -59.56 24.15
C ARG A 68 -3.16 -60.72 24.39
N GLU A 69 -4.37 -60.66 23.83
CA GLU A 69 -5.35 -61.73 23.96
C GLU A 69 -4.85 -63.03 23.32
N VAL A 70 -4.24 -62.96 22.14
CA VAL A 70 -3.59 -64.12 21.51
C VAL A 70 -2.54 -64.73 22.44
N THR A 71 -1.59 -63.93 22.93
CA THR A 71 -0.53 -64.43 23.84
C THR A 71 -1.09 -65.00 25.14
N GLU A 72 -2.14 -64.41 25.71
CA GLU A 72 -2.78 -64.94 26.91
C GLU A 72 -3.43 -66.31 26.65
N HIS A 73 -4.16 -66.44 25.54
CA HIS A 73 -4.80 -67.70 25.17
C HIS A 73 -3.79 -68.77 24.76
N GLU A 74 -2.67 -68.41 24.13
CA GLU A 74 -1.54 -69.33 23.89
C GLU A 74 -1.02 -69.92 25.21
N GLY A 75 -0.92 -69.09 26.25
CA GLY A 75 -0.58 -69.54 27.60
C GLY A 75 -1.60 -70.50 28.20
N TYR A 76 -2.90 -70.29 27.96
CA TYR A 76 -3.95 -71.21 28.39
C TYR A 76 -3.93 -72.53 27.62
N ALA A 77 -3.69 -72.50 26.31
CA ALA A 77 -3.55 -73.70 25.49
C ALA A 77 -2.36 -74.55 25.95
N ALA A 78 -1.21 -73.91 26.24
CA ALA A 78 -0.03 -74.60 26.78
C ALA A 78 -0.34 -75.28 28.13
N GLN A 79 -1.00 -74.58 29.05
CA GLN A 79 -1.39 -75.15 30.34
C GLN A 79 -2.40 -76.32 30.22
N ALA A 80 -3.32 -76.26 29.26
CA ALA A 80 -4.26 -77.35 29.00
C ALA A 80 -3.54 -78.59 28.47
N LEU A 81 -2.58 -78.41 27.55
CA LEU A 81 -1.72 -79.47 27.04
C LEU A 81 -0.84 -80.10 28.12
N GLU A 82 -0.24 -79.30 29.00
CA GLU A 82 0.55 -79.80 30.14
C GLU A 82 -0.27 -80.67 31.10
N LYS A 83 -1.58 -80.37 31.23
CA LYS A 83 -2.53 -81.14 32.05
C LYS A 83 -3.12 -82.36 31.30
N GLY A 84 -2.76 -82.56 30.04
CA GLY A 84 -3.28 -83.64 29.19
C GLY A 84 -4.73 -83.45 28.74
N ASP A 85 -5.30 -82.25 28.89
CA ASP A 85 -6.65 -81.94 28.43
C ASP A 85 -6.63 -81.42 26.98
N GLU A 86 -6.48 -82.35 26.05
CA GLU A 86 -6.41 -82.06 24.62
C GLU A 86 -7.71 -81.43 24.08
N SER A 87 -8.86 -81.76 24.66
CA SER A 87 -10.14 -81.17 24.24
C SER A 87 -10.21 -79.68 24.58
N LEU A 88 -9.77 -79.30 25.79
CA LEU A 88 -9.70 -77.90 26.18
C LEU A 88 -8.64 -77.15 25.38
N ALA A 89 -7.48 -77.76 25.15
CA ALA A 89 -6.43 -77.16 24.32
C ALA A 89 -6.92 -76.87 22.90
N LEU A 90 -7.67 -77.80 22.29
CA LEU A 90 -8.25 -77.61 20.96
C LEU A 90 -9.26 -76.47 20.92
N ALA A 91 -10.14 -76.36 21.93
CA ALA A 91 -11.10 -75.26 22.02
C ALA A 91 -10.41 -73.89 22.18
N VAL A 92 -9.32 -73.81 22.94
CA VAL A 92 -8.52 -72.57 23.07
C VAL A 92 -7.80 -72.26 21.76
N ALA A 93 -7.28 -73.28 21.05
CA ALA A 93 -6.66 -73.09 19.73
C ALA A 93 -7.64 -72.55 18.68
N GLU A 94 -8.89 -73.02 18.68
CA GLU A 94 -9.95 -72.47 17.83
C GLU A 94 -10.22 -70.99 18.14
N LYS A 95 -10.22 -70.62 19.42
CA LYS A 95 -10.38 -69.23 19.85
C LYS A 95 -9.19 -68.36 19.39
N ILE A 96 -7.96 -68.86 19.49
CA ILE A 96 -6.76 -68.17 19.00
C ILE A 96 -6.87 -67.95 17.49
N ALA A 97 -7.22 -68.98 16.71
CA ALA A 97 -7.37 -68.84 15.25
C ALA A 97 -8.40 -67.75 14.86
N SER A 98 -9.49 -67.63 15.62
CA SER A 98 -10.46 -66.54 15.43
C SER A 98 -9.86 -65.16 15.74
N LEU A 99 -9.08 -65.04 16.84
CA LEU A 99 -8.42 -63.78 17.22
C LEU A 99 -7.33 -63.39 16.21
N GLU A 100 -6.57 -64.35 15.69
CA GLU A 100 -5.55 -64.12 14.66
C GLU A 100 -6.15 -63.63 13.34
N THR A 101 -7.33 -64.16 12.97
CA THR A 101 -8.07 -63.69 11.80
C THR A 101 -8.49 -62.23 11.96
N GLU A 102 -9.01 -61.87 13.15
CA GLU A 102 -9.38 -60.49 13.46
C GLU A 102 -8.15 -59.57 13.51
N LEU A 103 -7.07 -60.02 14.13
CA LEU A 103 -5.79 -59.33 14.19
C LEU A 103 -5.26 -59.00 12.80
N SER A 104 -5.29 -59.97 11.87
CA SER A 104 -4.86 -59.76 10.49
C SER A 104 -5.68 -58.68 9.79
N SER A 105 -7.01 -58.69 9.98
CA SER A 105 -7.90 -57.64 9.44
C SER A 105 -7.57 -56.25 10.03
N GLN A 106 -7.34 -56.17 11.34
CA GLN A 106 -7.01 -54.90 12.01
C GLN A 106 -5.63 -54.38 11.61
N GLN A 107 -4.65 -55.26 11.41
CA GLN A 107 -3.32 -54.90 10.91
C GLN A 107 -3.41 -54.32 9.49
N GLN A 108 -4.23 -54.91 8.61
CA GLN A 108 -4.45 -54.37 7.27
C GLN A 108 -5.10 -52.98 7.31
N ALA A 109 -6.09 -52.79 8.19
CA ALA A 109 -6.71 -51.49 8.41
C ALA A 109 -5.70 -50.45 8.92
N LEU A 110 -4.88 -50.81 9.91
CA LEU A 110 -3.82 -49.96 10.46
C LEU A 110 -2.84 -49.52 9.36
N ALA A 111 -2.31 -50.46 8.56
CA ALA A 111 -1.39 -50.15 7.47
C ALA A 111 -1.99 -49.19 6.43
N SER A 112 -3.29 -49.34 6.14
CA SER A 112 -4.03 -48.43 5.27
C SER A 112 -4.12 -47.02 5.89
N PHE A 113 -4.50 -46.92 7.17
CA PHE A 113 -4.56 -45.63 7.86
C PHE A 113 -3.20 -44.94 7.94
N GLU A 114 -2.13 -45.68 8.22
CA GLU A 114 -0.75 -45.17 8.23
C GLU A 114 -0.34 -44.58 6.90
N THR A 115 -0.60 -45.32 5.82
CA THR A 115 -0.31 -44.87 4.45
C THR A 115 -1.07 -43.57 4.13
N ASN A 116 -2.36 -43.54 4.45
CA ASN A 116 -3.22 -42.38 4.22
C ASN A 116 -2.81 -41.16 5.07
N ALA A 117 -2.50 -41.37 6.35
CA ALA A 117 -2.03 -40.32 7.26
C ALA A 117 -0.72 -39.72 6.76
N ASN A 118 0.25 -40.54 6.36
CA ASN A 118 1.54 -40.09 5.85
C ASN A 118 1.37 -39.28 4.55
N ARG A 119 0.56 -39.77 3.61
CA ARG A 119 0.25 -39.06 2.37
C ARG A 119 -0.42 -37.70 2.64
N LEU A 120 -1.43 -37.66 3.49
CA LEU A 120 -2.12 -36.42 3.86
C LEU A 120 -1.17 -35.43 4.55
N LYS A 121 -0.31 -35.91 5.45
CA LYS A 121 0.70 -35.09 6.14
C LYS A 121 1.68 -34.44 5.16
N GLU A 122 2.13 -35.17 4.15
CA GLU A 122 2.99 -34.61 3.10
C GLU A 122 2.26 -33.55 2.27
N LEU A 123 1.04 -33.84 1.82
CA LEU A 123 0.21 -32.91 1.05
C LEU A 123 -0.07 -31.62 1.83
N VAL A 124 -0.46 -31.72 3.10
CA VAL A 124 -0.68 -30.58 3.99
C VAL A 124 0.57 -29.71 4.08
N ARG A 125 1.74 -30.30 4.35
CA ARG A 125 3.02 -29.57 4.43
C ARG A 125 3.38 -28.89 3.10
N LYS A 126 3.15 -29.56 1.98
CA LYS A 126 3.39 -29.00 0.65
C LYS A 126 2.48 -27.80 0.39
N SER A 127 1.18 -27.94 0.66
CA SER A 127 0.20 -26.88 0.49
C SER A 127 0.47 -25.69 1.42
N GLU A 128 0.87 -25.93 2.67
CA GLU A 128 1.31 -24.87 3.59
C GLU A 128 2.43 -24.02 3.01
N ARG A 129 3.50 -24.67 2.51
CA ARG A 129 4.63 -23.96 1.90
C ARG A 129 4.21 -23.15 0.68
N GLN A 130 3.36 -23.72 -0.18
CA GLN A 130 2.86 -23.03 -1.37
C GLN A 130 2.01 -21.80 -1.02
N ILE A 131 1.11 -21.93 -0.03
CA ILE A 131 0.29 -20.80 0.44
C ILE A 131 1.18 -19.70 1.02
N GLN A 132 2.19 -20.04 1.82
CA GLN A 132 3.12 -19.04 2.37
C GLN A 132 3.91 -18.32 1.28
N GLU A 133 4.37 -19.05 0.26
CA GLU A 133 5.04 -18.45 -0.88
C GLU A 133 4.12 -17.53 -1.68
N HIS A 134 2.87 -17.93 -1.93
CA HIS A 134 1.88 -17.08 -2.60
C HIS A 134 1.53 -15.83 -1.80
N LYS A 135 1.45 -15.92 -0.46
CA LYS A 135 1.30 -14.76 0.41
C LYS A 135 2.47 -13.78 0.29
N ARG A 136 3.70 -14.30 0.26
CA ARG A 136 4.91 -13.48 0.06
C ARG A 136 4.88 -12.78 -1.31
N GLN A 137 4.48 -13.49 -2.36
CA GLN A 137 4.31 -12.93 -3.71
C GLN A 137 3.22 -11.83 -3.73
N LEU A 138 2.07 -12.07 -3.11
CA LEU A 138 1.00 -11.08 -2.98
C LEU A 138 1.48 -9.83 -2.25
N SER A 139 2.24 -9.99 -1.15
CA SER A 139 2.80 -8.86 -0.41
C SER A 139 3.77 -8.05 -1.28
N MET A 140 4.62 -8.71 -2.06
CA MET A 140 5.55 -8.03 -2.96
C MET A 140 4.79 -7.21 -4.02
N VAL A 141 3.76 -7.80 -4.64
CA VAL A 141 2.91 -7.11 -5.62
C VAL A 141 2.23 -5.88 -5.00
N LYS A 142 1.61 -6.02 -3.83
CA LYS A 142 0.95 -4.90 -3.12
C LYS A 142 1.93 -3.78 -2.74
N THR A 143 3.16 -4.14 -2.36
CA THR A 143 4.21 -3.14 -2.07
C THR A 143 4.61 -2.39 -3.34
N THR A 144 4.83 -3.10 -4.45
CA THR A 144 5.13 -2.47 -5.74
C THR A 144 4.01 -1.54 -6.21
N GLU A 145 2.75 -2.00 -6.13
CA GLU A 145 1.58 -1.15 -6.43
C GLU A 145 1.53 0.11 -5.54
N SER A 146 1.85 -0.02 -4.26
CA SER A 146 1.89 1.11 -3.31
C SER A 146 2.99 2.10 -3.64
N VAL A 147 4.19 1.63 -3.99
CA VAL A 147 5.33 2.47 -4.41
C VAL A 147 5.00 3.20 -5.71
N GLN A 148 4.41 2.51 -6.69
CA GLN A 148 3.98 3.12 -7.95
C GLN A 148 2.95 4.22 -7.69
N LYS A 149 1.91 3.95 -6.88
CA LYS A 149 0.88 4.94 -6.53
C LYS A 149 1.47 6.15 -5.79
N ALA A 150 2.39 5.93 -4.86
CA ALA A 150 3.09 7.01 -4.16
C ALA A 150 3.92 7.87 -5.13
N THR A 151 4.64 7.21 -6.05
CA THR A 151 5.43 7.88 -7.09
C THR A 151 4.55 8.73 -8.00
N SER A 152 3.44 8.18 -8.51
CA SER A 152 2.47 8.92 -9.33
C SER A 152 1.91 10.14 -8.59
N ALA A 153 1.50 9.97 -7.32
CA ALA A 153 0.98 11.08 -6.52
C ALA A 153 2.01 12.20 -6.31
N ILE A 154 3.30 11.87 -6.18
CA ILE A 154 4.37 12.87 -6.08
C ILE A 154 4.55 13.59 -7.42
N THR A 155 4.61 12.86 -8.54
CA THR A 155 4.77 13.44 -9.88
C THR A 155 3.59 14.35 -10.27
N ASP A 156 2.35 13.93 -9.95
CA ASP A 156 1.14 14.73 -10.19
C ASP A 156 1.14 16.01 -9.33
N ASN A 157 1.60 15.93 -8.08
CA ASN A 157 1.76 17.10 -7.23
C ASN A 157 2.90 18.01 -7.69
N PHE A 158 3.98 17.46 -8.25
CA PHE A 158 5.10 18.25 -8.76
C PHE A 158 4.74 19.01 -10.05
N SER A 159 4.04 18.35 -10.99
CA SER A 159 3.55 19.00 -12.22
C SER A 159 2.50 20.09 -11.92
N SER A 160 1.61 19.86 -10.95
CA SER A 160 0.63 20.86 -10.50
C SER A 160 1.23 21.98 -9.64
N SER A 161 2.34 21.75 -8.94
CA SER A 161 3.06 22.79 -8.21
C SER A 161 3.86 23.71 -9.14
N ASN A 162 4.42 23.17 -10.23
CA ASN A 162 5.13 23.98 -11.23
C ASN A 162 4.19 24.96 -11.96
N SER A 163 2.96 24.54 -12.27
CA SER A 163 1.94 25.43 -12.86
C SER A 163 1.46 26.52 -11.91
N LYS A 164 1.36 26.26 -10.59
CA LYS A 164 1.06 27.30 -9.59
C LYS A 164 2.21 28.30 -9.40
N LEU A 165 3.46 27.85 -9.45
CA LEU A 165 4.64 28.72 -9.36
C LEU A 165 4.80 29.61 -10.60
N LEU A 166 4.52 29.08 -11.80
CA LEU A 166 4.49 29.87 -13.03
C LEU A 166 3.40 30.95 -12.96
N ASN A 167 2.17 30.57 -12.56
CA ASN A 167 1.07 31.53 -12.39
C ASN A 167 1.37 32.61 -11.32
N ALA A 168 2.11 32.26 -10.27
CA ALA A 168 2.52 33.21 -9.23
C ALA A 168 3.58 34.19 -9.74
N LYS A 169 4.56 33.72 -10.54
CA LYS A 169 5.55 34.60 -11.20
C LYS A 169 4.88 35.54 -12.20
N ASP A 170 4.00 35.04 -13.05
CA ASP A 170 3.25 35.86 -14.01
C ASP A 170 2.36 36.90 -13.31
N SER A 171 1.78 36.53 -12.16
CA SER A 171 1.00 37.46 -11.35
C SER A 171 1.87 38.54 -10.70
N LEU A 172 3.08 38.20 -10.27
CA LEU A 172 4.03 39.15 -9.69
C LEU A 172 4.58 40.13 -10.74
N GLU A 173 4.84 39.66 -11.96
CA GLU A 173 5.20 40.54 -13.10
C GLU A 173 4.05 41.49 -13.46
N ARG A 174 2.80 41.01 -13.48
CA ARG A 174 1.62 41.88 -13.68
C ARG A 174 1.47 42.94 -12.59
N ILE A 175 1.70 42.59 -11.33
CA ILE A 175 1.64 43.54 -10.21
C ILE A 175 2.72 44.62 -10.36
N LYS A 176 3.96 44.23 -10.69
CA LYS A 176 5.06 45.17 -10.96
C LYS A 176 4.76 46.11 -12.12
N ALA A 177 4.25 45.58 -13.24
CA ALA A 177 3.88 46.39 -14.41
C ALA A 177 2.79 47.41 -14.07
N LYS A 178 1.81 47.04 -13.24
CA LYS A 178 0.75 47.95 -12.79
C LYS A 178 1.26 49.05 -11.86
N GLN A 179 2.21 48.74 -10.97
CA GLN A 179 2.86 49.73 -10.11
C GLN A 179 3.69 50.71 -10.93
N GLN A 180 4.50 50.22 -11.87
CA GLN A 180 5.27 51.07 -12.78
C GLN A 180 4.38 52.00 -13.59
N GLN A 181 3.27 51.48 -14.15
CA GLN A 181 2.32 52.29 -14.88
C GLN A 181 1.66 53.38 -14.01
N PHE A 182 1.44 53.11 -12.73
CA PHE A 182 0.93 54.10 -11.79
C PHE A 182 1.96 55.20 -11.52
N ASP A 183 3.22 54.83 -11.27
CA ASP A 183 4.31 55.79 -11.06
C ASP A 183 4.54 56.66 -12.30
N ASP A 184 4.48 56.07 -13.50
CA ASP A 184 4.63 56.79 -14.76
C ASP A 184 3.46 57.77 -14.97
N LYS A 185 2.24 57.38 -14.61
CA LYS A 185 1.07 58.28 -14.65
C LYS A 185 1.18 59.43 -13.64
N MET A 186 1.69 59.15 -12.44
CA MET A 186 1.90 60.17 -11.41
C MET A 186 2.95 61.19 -11.87
N LYS A 187 4.09 60.73 -12.40
CA LYS A 187 5.11 61.60 -13.00
C LYS A 187 4.56 62.42 -14.17
N ALA A 188 3.73 61.81 -15.03
CA ALA A 188 3.10 62.53 -16.13
C ALA A 188 2.09 63.58 -15.63
N ALA A 189 1.36 63.30 -14.54
CA ALA A 189 0.46 64.26 -13.91
C ALA A 189 1.23 65.42 -13.26
N GLU A 190 2.33 65.15 -12.55
CA GLU A 190 3.22 66.17 -11.99
C GLU A 190 3.83 67.06 -13.08
N ALA A 191 4.25 66.45 -14.20
CA ALA A 191 4.75 67.21 -15.35
C ALA A 191 3.67 68.10 -15.98
N LEU A 192 2.44 67.59 -16.13
CA LEU A 192 1.31 68.37 -16.64
C LEU A 192 0.90 69.50 -15.69
N GLU A 193 0.91 69.25 -14.38
CA GLU A 193 0.63 70.25 -13.34
C GLU A 193 1.73 71.32 -13.30
N ALA A 194 3.00 70.96 -13.51
CA ALA A 194 4.06 71.94 -13.69
C ALA A 194 3.88 72.78 -14.98
N GLU A 195 3.24 72.23 -16.02
CA GLU A 195 2.88 72.94 -17.25
C GLU A 195 1.62 73.83 -17.09
N THR A 196 0.69 73.46 -16.20
CA THR A 196 -0.65 74.09 -16.06
C THR A 196 -0.86 74.89 -14.76
N GLY A 197 0.05 74.80 -13.80
CA GLY A 197 0.00 75.56 -12.56
C GLY A 197 0.16 77.06 -12.81
N ASP A 198 -0.55 77.87 -12.02
CA ASP A 198 -0.75 79.33 -12.10
C ASP A 198 0.52 80.22 -12.26
N GLY A 199 1.72 79.66 -12.27
CA GLY A 199 2.96 80.38 -12.55
C GLY A 199 3.19 80.70 -14.03
N SER A 200 2.55 80.02 -14.99
CA SER A 200 2.82 80.25 -16.42
C SER A 200 2.22 81.56 -16.94
N LEU A 201 1.04 81.94 -16.46
CA LEU A 201 0.40 83.21 -16.82
C LEU A 201 1.10 84.40 -16.15
N GLU A 202 1.51 84.27 -14.89
CA GLU A 202 2.19 85.33 -14.14
C GLU A 202 3.64 85.55 -14.62
N ALA A 203 4.34 84.48 -15.02
CA ALA A 203 5.63 84.59 -15.70
C ALA A 203 5.51 85.21 -17.10
N GLN A 204 4.45 84.88 -17.86
CA GLN A 204 4.16 85.51 -19.16
C GLN A 204 3.74 86.98 -19.01
N LEU A 205 2.96 87.35 -17.99
CA LEU A 205 2.52 88.73 -17.71
C LEU A 205 3.69 89.62 -17.23
N LYS A 206 4.62 89.06 -16.44
CA LYS A 206 5.84 89.76 -16.00
C LYS A 206 6.85 89.93 -17.14
N ALA A 207 6.99 88.94 -18.03
CA ALA A 207 7.78 89.06 -19.26
C ALA A 207 7.18 90.06 -20.27
N ALA A 208 5.84 90.20 -20.28
CA ALA A 208 5.11 91.19 -21.10
C ALA A 208 5.01 92.60 -20.46
N GLY A 209 5.54 92.80 -19.25
CA GLY A 209 5.62 94.11 -18.61
C GLY A 209 4.30 94.67 -18.07
N ILE A 210 3.32 93.81 -17.74
CA ILE A 210 2.00 94.23 -17.25
C ILE A 210 1.79 93.71 -15.82
N GLY A 211 2.01 94.56 -14.81
CA GLY A 211 1.80 94.24 -13.40
C GLY A 211 2.21 95.42 -12.49
N ALA A 212 1.35 95.77 -11.55
CA ALA A 212 1.29 97.06 -10.87
C ALA A 212 2.51 97.43 -9.99
N ALA A 213 2.71 98.75 -9.87
CA ALA A 213 3.83 99.44 -9.24
C ALA A 213 4.01 99.12 -7.75
N ASP A 214 5.20 98.61 -7.41
CA ASP A 214 5.67 98.54 -6.03
C ASP A 214 6.22 99.90 -5.59
N ASN A 215 5.45 100.53 -4.70
CA ASN A 215 5.79 101.72 -3.94
C ASN A 215 7.01 101.46 -3.05
N ASN A 216 8.19 101.68 -3.61
CA ASN A 216 9.48 101.60 -2.94
C ASN A 216 9.59 102.69 -1.84
N ALA A 217 10.06 102.29 -0.65
CA ALA A 217 10.26 103.12 0.55
C ALA A 217 11.08 104.41 0.36
N SER A 218 11.92 104.49 -0.67
CA SER A 218 12.63 105.72 -1.06
C SER A 218 11.69 106.83 -1.58
N SER A 219 10.59 106.47 -2.25
CA SER A 219 9.57 107.44 -2.71
C SER A 219 8.80 108.09 -1.54
N VAL A 220 8.67 107.38 -0.42
CA VAL A 220 8.08 107.91 0.83
C VAL A 220 9.08 108.82 1.55
N LEU A 221 10.37 108.50 1.51
CA LEU A 221 11.43 109.28 2.16
C LEU A 221 11.63 110.66 1.49
N ASP A 222 11.55 110.72 0.16
CA ASP A 222 11.65 111.98 -0.59
C ASP A 222 10.43 112.90 -0.36
N ARG A 223 9.23 112.32 -0.17
CA ARG A 223 8.02 113.06 0.21
C ARG A 223 8.12 113.67 1.61
N ILE A 224 8.82 113.02 2.55
CA ILE A 224 9.03 113.55 3.91
C ILE A 224 10.08 114.67 3.89
N LYS A 225 11.18 114.49 3.15
CA LYS A 225 12.23 115.53 3.00
C LYS A 225 11.69 116.80 2.34
N ALA A 226 10.83 116.68 1.32
CA ALA A 226 10.20 117.82 0.67
C ALA A 226 9.24 118.62 1.60
N LYS A 227 8.77 118.01 2.68
CA LYS A 227 7.86 118.63 3.65
C LYS A 227 8.59 119.33 4.82
N GLN A 228 9.90 119.10 5.00
CA GLN A 228 10.72 119.77 6.01
C GLN A 228 11.43 121.03 5.52
N ASN A 229 11.56 121.25 4.19
CA ASN A 229 12.14 122.48 3.61
C ASN A 229 11.10 123.59 3.35
N LYS A 230 9.94 123.55 4.02
CA LYS A 230 8.94 124.63 4.09
C LYS A 230 8.57 124.89 5.56
N SER A 231 9.53 125.43 6.31
CA SER A 231 9.38 126.30 7.47
C SER A 231 10.73 126.95 7.77
#